data_AF-A0A535SUS5-F1
#
_entry.id   AF-A0A535SUS5-F1
#
_cell.length_a   1.000
_cell.length_b   1.000
_cell.length_c   1.000
_cell.angle_alpha   90.00
_cell.angle_beta   90.00
_cell.angle_gamma   90.00
#
_symmetry.space_group_name_H-M   'P 1'
#
loop_
_entity.id
_entity.type
_entity.pdbx_description
1 polymer ?
#
loop_
_entity_poly.entity_id
_entity_poly.type
_entity_poly.pdbx_seq_one_letter_code
_entity_poly.pdbx_strand_id
1 'polypeptide(L)'
;MPIDYFDILPSHPPPMPLESLASYITRLAQANDIQSMSGLVALLSLEDRIHSSTVGFFVDLPPVSFGALPEVAICSDARLLETTFYHLIRKFNRSPFPQPASRFLAASVAQRLRYCPVCLIEFGDYSLCWRFTMLTGCIYHLCHLLEKCGHCGQMVPLIVWPPKLGICPRCNGDLRTCPTSLLTAIERRYVFERHQELEFLLSSHPCDMQGEKV
;
A
#
# COMPACT_ATOMS: atom_id res chain seq x y z
N MET A 1 18.26 -9.99 -22.34
CA MET A 1 18.01 -11.40 -22.70
C MET A 1 16.51 -11.57 -22.88
N PRO A 2 16.02 -12.48 -23.74
CA PRO A 2 14.59 -12.78 -23.77
C PRO A 2 14.16 -13.29 -22.38
N ILE A 3 13.02 -12.81 -21.89
CA ILE A 3 12.41 -13.27 -20.64
C ILE A 3 11.88 -14.67 -20.91
N ASP A 4 12.41 -15.69 -20.24
CA ASP A 4 11.88 -17.05 -20.38
C ASP A 4 10.59 -17.18 -19.57
N TYR A 5 9.70 -18.06 -20.01
CA TYR A 5 8.40 -18.32 -19.35
C TYR A 5 8.55 -18.71 -17.87
N PHE A 6 9.71 -19.25 -17.48
CA PHE A 6 10.02 -19.63 -16.09
C PHE A 6 10.54 -18.47 -15.23
N ASP A 7 10.79 -17.30 -15.83
CA ASP A 7 11.27 -16.10 -15.14
C ASP A 7 10.12 -15.19 -14.68
N ILE A 8 8.86 -15.54 -14.99
CA ILE A 8 7.66 -14.77 -14.62
C ILE A 8 6.79 -15.52 -13.62
N LEU A 9 6.05 -14.76 -12.80
CA LEU A 9 5.06 -15.32 -11.90
C LEU A 9 3.85 -15.89 -12.68
N PRO A 10 3.38 -17.11 -12.34
CA PRO A 10 2.20 -17.71 -12.97
C PRO A 10 0.96 -16.83 -12.90
N SER A 11 0.78 -16.10 -11.80
CA SER A 11 -0.26 -15.10 -11.63
C SER A 11 0.37 -13.73 -11.39
N HIS A 12 -0.02 -12.73 -12.18
CA HIS A 12 0.55 -11.39 -12.13
C HIS A 12 -0.59 -10.36 -12.19
N PRO A 13 -1.48 -10.34 -11.18
CA PRO A 13 -2.62 -9.45 -11.24
C PRO A 13 -2.12 -7.99 -11.11
N PRO A 14 -2.58 -7.07 -11.97
CA PRO A 14 -2.03 -5.70 -12.00
C PRO A 14 -2.39 -4.91 -10.74
N PRO A 15 -1.62 -3.87 -10.36
CA PRO A 15 -1.99 -2.98 -9.27
C PRO A 15 -3.35 -2.33 -9.50
N MET A 16 -4.18 -2.29 -8.46
CA MET A 16 -5.47 -1.59 -8.48
C MET A 16 -5.26 -0.06 -8.33
N PRO A 17 -6.19 0.79 -8.80
CA PRO A 17 -6.08 2.24 -8.63
C PRO A 17 -5.95 2.62 -7.15
N LEU A 18 -4.92 3.40 -6.83
CA LEU A 18 -4.59 3.82 -5.46
C LEU A 18 -4.38 2.66 -4.47
N GLU A 19 -4.07 1.45 -4.93
CA GLU A 19 -3.63 0.34 -4.07
C GLU A 19 -2.27 0.68 -3.45
N SER A 20 -2.07 0.40 -2.16
CA SER A 20 -0.76 0.56 -1.53
C SER A 20 0.22 -0.52 -1.97
N LEU A 21 1.52 -0.23 -2.04
CA LEU A 21 2.54 -1.22 -2.40
C LEU A 21 2.51 -2.42 -1.44
N ALA A 22 2.27 -2.17 -0.15
CA ALA A 22 2.04 -3.21 0.84
C ALA A 22 0.89 -4.16 0.46
N SER A 23 -0.26 -3.62 0.01
CA SER A 23 -1.39 -4.40 -0.48
C SER A 23 -1.02 -5.18 -1.73
N TYR A 24 -0.45 -4.50 -2.73
CA TYR A 24 -0.11 -5.09 -4.01
C TYR A 24 0.84 -6.28 -3.86
N ILE A 25 1.92 -6.12 -3.10
CA ILE A 25 2.89 -7.19 -2.82
C ILE A 25 2.22 -8.36 -2.08
N THR A 26 1.34 -8.07 -1.12
CA THR A 26 0.62 -9.12 -0.37
C THR A 26 -0.30 -9.91 -1.31
N ARG A 27 -1.05 -9.22 -2.18
CA ARG A 27 -1.97 -9.84 -3.15
C ARG A 27 -1.24 -10.65 -4.20
N LEU A 28 -0.13 -10.12 -4.73
CA LEU A 28 0.74 -10.82 -5.67
C LEU A 28 1.32 -12.09 -5.04
N ALA A 29 1.76 -12.02 -3.79
CA ALA A 29 2.27 -13.17 -3.06
C ALA A 29 1.19 -14.26 -2.86
N GLN A 30 -0.02 -13.86 -2.45
CA GLN A 30 -1.15 -14.77 -2.27
C GLN A 30 -1.58 -15.45 -3.59
N ALA A 31 -1.57 -14.71 -4.70
CA ALA A 31 -1.96 -15.23 -6.01
C ALA A 31 -1.00 -16.31 -6.54
N ASN A 32 0.23 -16.37 -6.00
CA ASN A 32 1.25 -17.36 -6.38
C ASN A 32 1.65 -18.30 -5.23
N ASP A 33 0.83 -18.35 -4.17
CA ASP A 33 1.05 -19.21 -2.99
C ASP A 33 2.45 -19.03 -2.33
N ILE A 34 2.97 -17.81 -2.35
CA ILE A 34 4.25 -17.48 -1.71
C ILE A 34 3.99 -17.24 -0.22
N GLN A 35 4.22 -18.29 0.58
CA GLN A 35 3.96 -18.25 2.03
C GLN A 35 5.21 -17.87 2.86
N SER A 36 6.41 -17.85 2.27
CA SER A 36 7.66 -17.59 2.97
C SER A 36 8.18 -16.16 2.72
N MET A 37 8.73 -15.56 3.78
CA MET A 37 9.43 -14.27 3.66
C MET A 37 10.59 -14.37 2.65
N SER A 38 11.37 -15.44 2.71
CA SER A 38 12.51 -15.66 1.81
C SER A 38 12.10 -15.75 0.34
N GLY A 39 10.98 -16.41 0.04
CA GLY A 39 10.44 -16.47 -1.32
C GLY A 39 10.09 -15.08 -1.86
N LEU A 40 9.55 -14.21 -1.01
CA LEU A 40 9.22 -12.85 -1.40
C LEU A 40 10.44 -11.91 -1.46
N VAL A 41 11.39 -12.04 -0.53
CA VAL A 41 12.68 -11.32 -0.58
C VAL A 41 13.36 -11.60 -1.92
N ALA A 42 13.41 -12.88 -2.30
CA ALA A 42 14.00 -13.32 -3.56
C ALA A 42 13.25 -12.76 -4.77
N LEU A 43 11.91 -12.76 -4.75
CA LEU A 43 11.09 -12.24 -5.85
C LEU A 43 11.20 -10.73 -6.04
N LEU A 44 11.40 -9.99 -4.97
CA LEU A 44 11.42 -8.54 -5.01
C LEU A 44 12.85 -7.98 -5.05
N SER A 45 13.87 -8.85 -5.05
CA SER A 45 15.29 -8.50 -4.89
C SER A 45 15.51 -7.50 -3.74
N LEU A 46 14.73 -7.64 -2.67
CA LEU A 46 14.68 -6.72 -1.52
C LEU A 46 15.75 -7.02 -0.48
N GLU A 47 16.91 -7.57 -0.88
CA GLU A 47 17.97 -8.02 0.02
C GLU A 47 18.37 -6.94 1.05
N ASP A 48 18.25 -5.65 0.68
CA ASP A 48 18.56 -4.52 1.55
C ASP A 48 17.39 -4.03 2.44
N ARG A 49 16.15 -4.51 2.27
CA ARG A 49 14.95 -3.94 2.94
C ARG A 49 14.38 -4.79 4.06
N ILE A 50 14.84 -6.03 4.27
CA ILE A 50 14.13 -7.01 5.10
C ILE A 50 14.87 -7.22 6.44
N HIS A 51 15.04 -6.12 7.17
CA HIS A 51 15.19 -6.16 8.63
C HIS A 51 13.85 -5.77 9.26
N SER A 52 13.21 -6.76 9.90
CA SER A 52 11.80 -6.81 10.33
C SER A 52 11.27 -5.61 11.13
N SER A 53 12.11 -4.80 11.78
CA SER A 53 11.66 -3.70 12.64
C SER A 53 11.38 -2.38 11.91
N THR A 54 11.91 -2.20 10.69
CA THR A 54 11.88 -0.91 9.97
C THR A 54 11.01 -0.95 8.70
N VAL A 55 10.60 -2.15 8.26
CA VAL A 55 9.89 -2.41 6.99
C VAL A 55 8.56 -1.66 6.86
N GLY A 56 7.80 -1.54 7.96
CA GLY A 56 6.48 -0.89 7.94
C GLY A 56 6.53 0.60 7.58
N PHE A 57 7.63 1.28 7.92
CA PHE A 57 7.81 2.71 7.60
C PHE A 57 8.09 2.93 6.11
N PHE A 58 8.84 2.01 5.50
CA PHE A 58 9.41 2.19 4.17
C PHE A 58 8.66 1.51 3.03
N VAL A 59 7.68 0.63 3.32
CA VAL A 59 7.02 -0.16 2.28
C VAL A 59 6.39 0.71 1.19
N ASP A 60 5.56 1.68 1.53
CA ASP A 60 4.86 2.49 0.52
C ASP A 60 5.67 3.72 0.09
N LEU A 61 6.93 3.84 0.55
CA LEU A 61 7.85 4.85 0.04
C LEU A 61 8.45 4.37 -1.28
N PRO A 62 8.60 5.25 -2.28
CA PRO A 62 9.19 4.88 -3.55
C PRO A 62 10.57 4.24 -3.34
N PRO A 63 10.82 3.05 -3.91
CA PRO A 63 12.11 2.44 -3.79
C PRO A 63 13.14 3.09 -4.70
N VAL A 64 14.43 2.84 -4.44
CA VAL A 64 15.51 3.23 -5.37
C VAL A 64 15.43 2.40 -6.65
N SER A 65 15.07 1.12 -6.51
CA SER A 65 14.80 0.19 -7.59
C SER A 65 13.76 -0.83 -7.11
N PHE A 66 12.87 -1.25 -8.00
CA PHE A 66 11.92 -2.34 -7.75
C PHE A 66 12.56 -3.73 -7.91
N GLY A 67 13.87 -3.81 -8.23
CA GLY A 67 14.56 -5.08 -8.44
C GLY A 67 13.95 -5.84 -9.61
N ALA A 68 13.76 -7.15 -9.45
CA ALA A 68 13.13 -8.00 -10.45
C ALA A 68 11.58 -7.87 -10.50
N LEU A 69 10.94 -7.14 -9.58
CA LEU A 69 9.48 -7.05 -9.50
C LEU A 69 8.80 -6.65 -10.83
N PRO A 70 9.27 -5.63 -11.58
CA PRO A 70 8.63 -5.23 -12.83
C PRO A 70 8.59 -6.36 -13.86
N GLU A 71 9.65 -7.16 -13.91
CA GLU A 71 9.83 -8.27 -14.85
C GLU A 71 8.98 -9.46 -14.44
N VAL A 72 9.12 -9.92 -13.19
CA VAL A 72 8.42 -11.13 -12.71
C VAL A 72 6.90 -10.93 -12.61
N ALA A 73 6.44 -9.70 -12.38
CA ALA A 73 5.02 -9.36 -12.29
C ALA A 73 4.46 -8.72 -13.58
N ILE A 74 5.25 -8.63 -14.66
CA ILE A 74 4.84 -8.03 -15.94
C ILE A 74 4.15 -6.67 -15.72
N CYS A 75 4.80 -5.82 -14.95
CA CYS A 75 4.25 -4.54 -14.50
C CYS A 75 5.32 -3.46 -14.65
N SER A 76 4.99 -2.35 -15.32
CA SER A 76 5.98 -1.29 -15.51
C SER A 76 6.30 -0.57 -14.21
N ASP A 77 7.51 -0.03 -14.10
CA ASP A 77 7.92 0.83 -12.99
C ASP A 77 6.93 1.97 -12.75
N ALA A 78 6.41 2.60 -13.80
CA ALA A 78 5.41 3.65 -13.70
C ALA A 78 4.15 3.18 -12.96
N ARG A 79 3.64 1.98 -13.28
CA ARG A 79 2.49 1.39 -12.60
C ARG A 79 2.80 1.02 -11.14
N LEU A 80 4.01 0.56 -10.86
CA LEU A 80 4.42 0.27 -9.48
C LEU A 80 4.58 1.55 -8.65
N LEU A 81 5.08 2.64 -9.24
CA LEU A 81 5.20 3.93 -8.56
C LEU A 81 3.85 4.51 -8.13
N GLU A 82 2.76 4.23 -8.87
CA GLU A 82 1.40 4.61 -8.48
C GLU A 82 0.95 3.96 -7.16
N THR A 83 1.56 2.83 -6.76
CA THR A 83 1.28 2.18 -5.48
C THR A 83 2.06 2.76 -4.30
N THR A 84 2.88 3.77 -4.55
CA THR A 84 3.76 4.40 -3.57
C THR A 84 3.46 5.90 -3.43
N PHE A 85 4.10 6.56 -2.46
CA PHE A 85 4.00 8.01 -2.31
C PHE A 85 4.76 8.83 -3.37
N TYR A 86 5.28 8.19 -4.43
CA TYR A 86 6.13 8.83 -5.45
C TYR A 86 5.56 10.14 -6.00
N HIS A 87 4.32 10.11 -6.51
CA HIS A 87 3.72 11.28 -7.16
C HIS A 87 3.55 12.45 -6.19
N LEU A 88 3.12 12.16 -4.96
CA LEU A 88 2.98 13.19 -3.93
C LEU A 88 4.34 13.81 -3.63
N ILE A 89 5.38 13.01 -3.41
CA ILE A 89 6.74 13.50 -3.11
C ILE A 89 7.25 14.40 -4.25
N ARG A 90 7.03 13.99 -5.51
CA ARG A 90 7.42 14.76 -6.70
C ARG A 90 6.64 16.08 -6.82
N LYS A 91 5.33 16.10 -6.56
CA LYS A 91 4.50 17.33 -6.58
C LYS A 91 4.95 18.37 -5.56
N PHE A 92 5.48 17.93 -4.42
CA PHE A 92 6.07 18.81 -3.41
C PHE A 92 7.55 19.16 -3.66
N ASN A 93 8.08 18.80 -4.84
CA ASN A 93 9.47 19.00 -5.23
C ASN A 93 10.46 18.46 -4.18
N ARG A 94 10.14 17.28 -3.63
CA ARG A 94 10.97 16.57 -2.66
C ARG A 94 11.71 15.42 -3.33
N SER A 95 12.80 14.99 -2.70
CA SER A 95 13.55 13.84 -3.15
C SER A 95 12.75 12.55 -2.93
N PRO A 96 12.60 11.69 -3.96
CA PRO A 96 11.95 10.38 -3.84
C PRO A 96 12.84 9.33 -3.16
N PHE A 97 14.04 9.69 -2.70
CA PHE A 97 14.84 8.73 -1.93
C PHE A 97 14.13 8.39 -0.60
N PRO A 98 14.16 7.12 -0.16
CA PRO A 98 13.40 6.67 1.01
C PRO A 98 13.64 7.54 2.24
N GLN A 99 14.88 7.84 2.61
CA GLN A 99 15.18 8.59 3.86
C GLN A 99 14.66 10.04 3.85
N PRO A 100 14.92 10.87 2.82
CA PRO A 100 14.29 12.19 2.71
C PRO A 100 12.77 12.15 2.68
N ALA A 101 12.19 11.24 1.89
CA ALA A 101 10.75 11.10 1.74
C ALA A 101 10.08 10.72 3.08
N SER A 102 10.73 9.85 3.83
CA SER A 102 10.25 9.36 5.11
C SER A 102 10.20 10.47 6.18
N ARG A 103 11.20 11.36 6.19
CA ARG A 103 11.21 12.57 7.03
C ARG A 103 10.13 13.56 6.62
N PHE A 104 9.92 13.74 5.32
CA PHE A 104 8.89 14.64 4.81
C PHE A 104 7.48 14.18 5.20
N LEU A 105 7.22 12.88 5.15
CA LEU A 105 5.93 12.28 5.49
C LEU A 105 5.78 11.93 6.98
N ALA A 106 6.80 12.21 7.79
CA ALA A 106 6.78 11.92 9.22
C ALA A 106 5.56 12.55 9.89
N ALA A 107 4.92 11.81 10.79
CA ALA A 107 3.67 12.14 11.50
C ALA A 107 2.39 12.25 10.63
N SER A 108 2.50 12.41 9.31
CA SER A 108 1.34 12.45 8.40
C SER A 108 0.84 11.06 7.99
N VAL A 109 1.74 10.06 8.01
CA VAL A 109 1.42 8.69 7.61
C VAL A 109 1.47 7.72 8.79
N ALA A 110 0.46 6.85 8.85
CA ALA A 110 0.33 5.79 9.82
C ALA A 110 1.37 4.69 9.58
N GLN A 111 1.81 4.09 10.69
CA GLN A 111 2.79 3.00 10.74
C GLN A 111 2.17 1.61 10.89
N ARG A 112 0.85 1.59 11.02
CA ARG A 112 0.03 0.40 11.18
C ARG A 112 -0.98 0.37 10.04
N LEU A 113 -1.48 -0.82 9.75
CA LEU A 113 -2.53 -0.98 8.77
C LEU A 113 -3.77 -0.23 9.22
N ARG A 114 -4.35 0.53 8.30
CA ARG A 114 -5.65 1.16 8.44
C ARG A 114 -6.53 0.60 7.35
N TYR A 115 -7.72 0.13 7.68
CA TYR A 115 -8.55 -0.64 6.75
C TYR A 115 -10.04 -0.39 6.92
N CYS A 116 -10.78 -0.56 5.83
CA CYS A 116 -12.22 -0.68 5.83
C CYS A 116 -12.61 -2.15 5.69
N PRO A 117 -13.34 -2.75 6.65
CA PRO A 117 -13.77 -4.14 6.57
C PRO A 117 -14.58 -4.45 5.30
N VAL A 118 -15.41 -3.50 4.85
CA VAL A 118 -16.30 -3.68 3.70
C VAL A 118 -15.52 -3.59 2.38
N CYS A 119 -14.58 -2.66 2.22
CA CYS A 119 -13.68 -2.64 1.06
C CYS A 119 -12.88 -3.94 0.93
N LEU A 120 -12.48 -4.57 2.04
CA LEU A 120 -11.77 -5.85 1.99
C LEU A 120 -12.65 -7.01 1.51
N ILE A 121 -13.97 -6.90 1.64
CA ILE A 121 -14.93 -7.86 1.08
C ILE A 121 -15.09 -7.61 -0.43
N GLU A 122 -15.27 -6.34 -0.81
CA GLU A 122 -15.64 -5.96 -2.19
C GLU A 122 -14.45 -5.93 -3.15
N PHE A 123 -13.33 -5.36 -2.74
CA PHE A 123 -12.17 -5.09 -3.59
C PHE A 123 -10.97 -5.97 -3.25
N GLY A 124 -10.82 -6.32 -1.97
CA GLY A 124 -9.74 -7.19 -1.52
C GLY A 124 -8.36 -6.54 -1.61
N ASP A 125 -8.26 -5.24 -1.33
CA ASP A 125 -7.03 -4.45 -1.33
C ASP A 125 -6.98 -3.43 -0.16
N TYR A 126 -5.82 -2.83 0.06
CA TYR A 126 -5.66 -1.68 0.96
C TYR A 126 -5.30 -0.43 0.17
N SER A 127 -6.13 0.61 0.28
CA SER A 127 -5.86 1.90 -0.37
C SER A 127 -4.65 2.61 0.25
N LEU A 128 -3.80 3.18 -0.60
CA LEU A 128 -2.70 4.06 -0.25
C LEU A 128 -3.19 5.33 0.48
N CYS A 129 -4.37 5.84 0.15
CA CYS A 129 -4.98 6.99 0.84
C CYS A 129 -5.17 6.73 2.34
N TRP A 130 -5.44 5.48 2.72
CA TRP A 130 -5.67 5.10 4.13
C TRP A 130 -4.40 5.20 4.97
N ARG A 131 -3.22 5.33 4.35
CA ARG A 131 -1.99 5.61 5.08
C ARG A 131 -2.01 6.98 5.76
N PHE A 132 -2.76 7.96 5.28
CA PHE A 132 -2.77 9.32 5.86
C PHE A 132 -3.64 9.41 7.10
N THR A 133 -3.05 9.77 8.24
CA THR A 133 -3.72 9.82 9.55
C THR A 133 -4.90 10.80 9.59
N MET A 134 -4.84 11.85 8.77
CA MET A 134 -5.94 12.82 8.60
C MET A 134 -7.19 12.22 7.96
N LEU A 135 -7.07 11.16 7.16
CA LEU A 135 -8.23 10.51 6.54
C LEU A 135 -8.82 9.50 7.54
N THR A 136 -9.90 9.84 8.22
CA THR A 136 -10.45 9.04 9.34
C THR A 136 -11.43 7.94 8.91
N GLY A 137 -11.87 7.95 7.65
CA GLY A 137 -12.92 7.05 7.17
C GLY A 137 -12.77 6.65 5.71
N CYS A 138 -13.58 5.68 5.31
CA CYS A 138 -13.71 5.22 3.93
C CYS A 138 -14.74 6.08 3.19
N ILE A 139 -14.41 6.55 1.99
CA ILE A 139 -15.37 7.30 1.15
C ILE A 139 -16.43 6.41 0.49
N TYR A 140 -16.15 5.13 0.29
CA TYR A 140 -17.07 4.20 -0.37
C TYR A 140 -18.17 3.73 0.59
N HIS A 141 -17.79 3.38 1.82
CA HIS A 141 -18.71 2.80 2.81
C HIS A 141 -19.07 3.74 3.96
N LEU A 142 -18.52 4.95 3.96
CA LEU A 142 -18.83 6.02 4.93
C LEU A 142 -18.73 5.56 6.38
N CYS A 143 -17.72 4.72 6.67
CA CYS A 143 -17.41 4.20 8.00
C CYS A 143 -16.01 4.61 8.44
N HIS A 144 -15.74 4.56 9.74
CA HIS A 144 -14.39 4.79 10.25
C HIS A 144 -13.44 3.69 9.78
N LEU A 145 -12.20 4.09 9.46
CA LEU A 145 -11.11 3.16 9.23
C LEU A 145 -10.71 2.54 10.57
N LEU A 146 -10.45 1.23 10.56
CA LEU A 146 -9.97 0.50 11.73
C LEU A 146 -8.45 0.37 11.68
N GLU A 147 -7.80 0.49 12.84
CA GLU A 147 -6.35 0.26 12.99
C GLU A 147 -6.05 -0.98 13.85
N LYS A 148 -7.07 -1.43 14.58
CA LYS A 148 -7.04 -2.59 15.46
C LYS A 148 -7.92 -3.68 14.87
N CYS A 149 -7.56 -4.93 15.14
CA CYS A 149 -8.45 -6.06 14.89
C CYS A 149 -9.65 -5.99 15.85
N GLY A 150 -10.88 -6.06 15.34
CA GLY A 150 -12.10 -6.09 16.14
C GLY A 150 -12.26 -7.34 17.00
N HIS A 151 -11.53 -8.42 16.69
CA HIS A 151 -11.59 -9.68 17.45
C HIS A 151 -10.66 -9.71 18.66
N CYS A 152 -9.41 -9.25 18.49
CA CYS A 152 -8.39 -9.33 19.55
C CYS A 152 -7.93 -7.97 20.09
N GLY A 153 -8.38 -6.86 19.50
CA GLY A 153 -8.05 -5.49 19.91
C GLY A 153 -6.62 -5.04 19.57
N GLN A 154 -5.84 -5.87 18.87
CA GLN A 154 -4.42 -5.60 18.60
C GLN A 154 -4.24 -4.81 17.32
N MET A 155 -3.24 -3.93 17.31
CA MET A 155 -2.85 -3.17 16.11
C MET A 155 -2.43 -4.12 15.00
N VAL A 156 -2.90 -3.87 13.78
CA VAL A 156 -2.56 -4.71 12.63
C VAL A 156 -1.29 -4.15 11.95
N PRO A 157 -0.24 -4.96 11.72
CA PRO A 157 0.94 -4.50 10.98
C PRO A 157 0.61 -4.25 9.51
N LEU A 158 1.33 -3.32 8.85
CA LEU A 158 1.16 -3.03 7.42
C LEU A 158 1.54 -4.21 6.52
N ILE A 159 2.67 -4.86 6.84
CA ILE A 159 3.09 -6.11 6.21
C ILE A 159 3.19 -7.17 7.30
N VAL A 160 2.69 -8.36 7.00
CA VAL A 160 2.70 -9.53 7.86
C VAL A 160 3.14 -10.76 7.08
N TRP A 161 3.70 -11.74 7.78
CA TRP A 161 4.16 -13.00 7.18
C TRP A 161 3.56 -14.18 7.95
N PRO A 162 2.92 -15.15 7.28
CA PRO A 162 2.65 -15.21 5.83
C PRO A 162 1.71 -14.08 5.34
N PRO A 163 1.82 -13.66 4.06
CA PRO A 163 1.07 -12.54 3.52
C PRO A 163 -0.39 -12.95 3.34
N LYS A 164 -1.29 -12.38 4.14
CA LYS A 164 -2.73 -12.61 4.00
C LYS A 164 -3.54 -11.33 4.16
N LEU A 165 -4.10 -10.85 3.06
CA LEU A 165 -5.05 -9.74 3.09
C LEU A 165 -6.28 -10.11 3.91
N GLY A 166 -6.73 -9.17 4.73
CA GLY A 166 -7.93 -9.32 5.54
C GLY A 166 -7.82 -10.30 6.70
N ILE A 167 -6.64 -10.83 7.04
CA ILE A 167 -6.46 -11.75 8.18
C ILE A 167 -5.56 -11.12 9.24
N CYS A 168 -6.01 -11.14 10.49
CA CYS A 168 -5.20 -10.68 11.61
C CYS A 168 -4.03 -11.64 11.86
N PRO A 169 -2.76 -11.20 11.87
CA PRO A 169 -1.62 -12.10 12.10
C PRO A 169 -1.53 -12.62 13.54
N ARG A 170 -2.27 -12.01 14.48
CA ARG A 170 -2.17 -12.33 15.91
C ARG A 170 -3.23 -13.31 16.40
N CYS A 171 -4.48 -13.16 15.96
CA CYS A 171 -5.55 -14.07 16.34
C CYS A 171 -6.10 -14.89 15.17
N ASN A 172 -5.57 -14.70 13.96
CA ASN A 172 -6.08 -15.31 12.72
C ASN A 172 -7.56 -14.98 12.41
N GLY A 173 -8.12 -13.99 13.10
CA GLY A 173 -9.48 -13.52 12.89
C GLY A 173 -9.61 -12.75 11.59
N ASP A 174 -10.78 -12.86 10.97
CA ASP A 174 -11.11 -12.18 9.72
C ASP A 174 -11.38 -10.69 9.94
N LEU A 175 -10.53 -9.83 9.38
CA LEU A 175 -10.66 -8.38 9.47
C LEU A 175 -11.92 -7.86 8.76
N ARG A 176 -12.43 -8.61 7.77
CA ARG A 176 -13.66 -8.27 7.03
C ARG A 176 -14.91 -8.33 7.90
N THR A 177 -14.87 -9.11 8.98
CA THR A 177 -15.99 -9.23 9.92
C THR A 177 -15.85 -8.31 11.13
N CYS A 178 -14.83 -7.44 11.17
CA CYS A 178 -14.64 -6.52 12.27
C CYS A 178 -15.71 -5.41 12.21
N PRO A 179 -16.40 -5.10 13.33
CA PRO A 179 -17.41 -4.05 13.34
C PRO A 179 -16.76 -2.67 13.18
N THR A 180 -17.42 -1.79 12.42
CA THR A 180 -17.04 -0.38 12.27
C THR A 180 -18.27 0.51 12.42
N SER A 181 -18.08 1.73 12.92
CA SER A 181 -19.14 2.73 13.05
C SER A 181 -19.24 3.60 11.80
N LEU A 182 -20.47 4.05 11.50
CA LEU A 182 -20.72 5.00 10.42
C LEU A 182 -20.18 6.39 10.78
N LEU A 183 -19.67 7.09 9.77
CA LEU A 183 -19.31 8.50 9.85
C LEU A 183 -20.58 9.35 9.99
N THR A 184 -20.50 10.40 10.79
CA THR A 184 -21.48 11.49 10.85
C THR A 184 -21.46 12.32 9.56
N ALA A 185 -22.49 13.15 9.34
CA ALA A 185 -22.55 14.00 8.14
C ALA A 185 -21.34 14.95 8.01
N ILE A 186 -20.84 15.48 9.13
CA ILE A 186 -19.67 16.37 9.16
C ILE A 186 -18.41 15.61 8.77
N GLU A 187 -18.21 14.42 9.34
CA GLU A 187 -17.05 13.56 9.03
C GLU A 187 -17.08 13.09 7.59
N ARG A 188 -18.24 12.73 7.05
CA ARG A 188 -18.39 12.34 5.63
C ARG A 188 -17.88 13.44 4.70
N ARG A 189 -18.31 14.68 4.92
CA ARG A 189 -17.86 15.82 4.10
C ARG A 189 -16.35 16.00 4.21
N TYR A 190 -15.81 15.98 5.42
CA TYR A 190 -14.38 16.11 5.66
C TYR A 190 -13.56 15.00 4.96
N VAL A 191 -13.97 13.74 5.12
CA VAL A 191 -13.29 12.59 4.50
C VAL A 191 -13.35 12.66 2.98
N PHE A 192 -14.47 13.09 2.39
CA PHE A 192 -14.62 13.24 0.95
C PHE A 192 -13.67 14.30 0.37
N GLU A 193 -13.62 15.50 0.99
CA GLU A 193 -12.71 16.56 0.59
C GLU A 193 -11.24 16.12 0.68
N ARG A 194 -10.83 15.52 1.81
CA ARG A 194 -9.46 15.04 2.00
C ARG A 194 -9.11 13.91 1.04
N HIS A 195 -10.05 13.03 0.71
CA HIS A 195 -9.81 11.95 -0.25
C HIS A 195 -9.54 12.52 -1.65
N GLN A 196 -10.33 13.48 -2.12
CA GLN A 196 -10.12 14.09 -3.43
C GLN A 196 -8.74 14.76 -3.54
N GLU A 197 -8.32 15.46 -2.48
CA GLU A 197 -6.98 16.05 -2.42
C GLU A 197 -5.89 14.97 -2.46
N LEU A 198 -6.04 13.88 -1.70
CA LEU A 198 -5.08 12.78 -1.69
C LEU A 198 -5.03 12.05 -3.03
N GLU A 199 -6.16 11.76 -3.66
CA GLU A 199 -6.24 11.15 -4.98
C GLU A 199 -5.51 11.99 -6.03
N PHE A 200 -5.71 13.31 -6.01
CA PHE A 200 -4.95 14.23 -6.87
C PHE A 200 -3.44 14.16 -6.59
N LEU A 201 -3.04 14.16 -5.32
CA LEU A 201 -1.62 14.16 -4.94
C LEU A 201 -0.92 12.83 -5.24
N LEU A 202 -1.62 11.70 -5.10
CA LEU A 202 -1.06 10.35 -5.23
C LEU A 202 -1.08 9.82 -6.66
N SER A 203 -1.91 10.39 -7.55
CA SER A 203 -2.00 9.94 -8.94
C SER A 203 -1.07 10.73 -9.86
N SER A 204 -0.62 10.08 -10.93
CA SER A 204 0.10 10.75 -12.01
C SER A 204 -0.81 11.75 -12.72
N HIS A 205 -0.34 12.97 -12.93
CA HIS A 205 -1.03 13.97 -13.72
C HIS A 205 -0.11 14.53 -14.82
N PRO A 206 -0.66 14.99 -15.97
CA PRO A 206 0.15 15.55 -17.06
C PRO A 206 1.07 16.71 -16.66
N CYS A 207 0.71 17.45 -15.61
CA CYS A 207 1.52 18.54 -15.05
C CYS A 207 2.85 18.04 -14.43
N ASP A 208 2.91 16.78 -14.01
CA ASP A 208 4.07 16.20 -13.32
C ASP A 208 5.23 15.89 -14.29
N MET A 209 4.94 15.77 -15.59
CA MET A 209 5.90 15.42 -16.66
C MET A 209 6.75 16.61 -17.14
N GLN A 210 6.49 17.82 -16.65
CA GLN A 210 7.14 19.06 -17.14
C GLN A 210 8.44 19.39 -16.37
N GLY A 211 8.78 18.64 -15.32
CA GLY A 211 9.93 18.90 -14.44
C GLY A 211 11.19 18.06 -14.71
N GLU A 212 11.22 17.17 -15.71
CA GLU A 212 12.35 16.25 -15.97
C GLU A 212 13.38 16.79 -16.97
N LYS A 213 13.68 18.09 -16.91
CA LYS A 213 14.85 18.66 -17.56
C LYS A 213 15.82 19.18 -16.50
N VAL A 214 16.75 18.34 -16.06
CA VAL A 214 18.04 18.76 -15.48
C VAL A 214 19.12 17.85 -16.03
#